data_AF-A0A1E1V8K6-F1
#
_entry.id   AF-A0A1E1V8K6-F1
#
_cell.length_a   1.000
_cell.length_b   1.000
_cell.length_c   1.000
_cell.angle_alpha   90.00
_cell.angle_beta   90.00
_cell.angle_gamma   90.00
#
_symmetry.space_group_name_H-M   'P 1'
#
loop_
_entity.id
_entity.type
_entity.pdbx_description
1 polymer ?
#
loop_
_entity_poly.entity_id
_entity_poly.type
_entity_poly.pdbx_seq_one_letter_code
_entity_poly.pdbx_strand_id
1 'polypeptide(L)'
;MPVTILDLVVIGVVLISALLAAVRGLTREVLAIASWATAAVVAWVFHPQLLPLAQQHIPNQTIALVAVIAALFLVTLIIVSLVTARISDFVLDSRIGALDRTLGFVFGAARGLLLAVIGYVFFTALMGDKNLPTWAKDAKAKPILEETGRSLLTMLPQDINSDFVKKLLKPKTGEEPAEAPAEEPRPPASPTTDPQRRTEVPNANDRQALQRTIEGTRPATPAQTRP
;
A
#
# COMPACT_ATOMS: atom_id res chain seq x y z
N MET A 1 29.92 -12.36 -9.19
CA MET A 1 28.59 -11.73 -9.05
C MET A 1 28.37 -11.39 -7.58
N PRO A 2 28.36 -10.11 -7.19
CA PRO A 2 28.17 -9.69 -5.80
C PRO A 2 26.75 -9.99 -5.30
N VAL A 3 26.59 -10.14 -3.98
CA VAL A 3 25.28 -10.30 -3.30
C VAL A 3 24.51 -8.99 -3.42
N THR A 4 23.23 -9.05 -3.82
CA THR A 4 22.39 -7.84 -3.96
C THR A 4 21.72 -7.46 -2.65
N ILE A 5 21.16 -6.24 -2.58
CA ILE A 5 20.38 -5.78 -1.42
C ILE A 5 19.15 -6.68 -1.20
N LEU A 6 18.47 -7.09 -2.29
CA LEU A 6 17.31 -7.97 -2.19
C LEU A 6 17.70 -9.33 -1.57
N ASP A 7 18.84 -9.90 -1.96
CA ASP A 7 19.33 -11.15 -1.37
C ASP A 7 19.56 -11.00 0.14
N LEU A 8 20.18 -9.89 0.56
CA LEU A 8 20.46 -9.63 1.98
C LEU A 8 19.17 -9.41 2.79
N VAL A 9 18.17 -8.72 2.21
CA VAL A 9 16.85 -8.56 2.83
C VAL A 9 16.14 -9.89 2.98
N VAL A 10 16.11 -10.72 1.93
CA VAL A 10 15.46 -12.04 1.97
C VAL A 10 16.12 -12.92 3.02
N ILE A 11 17.45 -12.99 3.03
CA ILE A 11 18.22 -13.75 4.03
C ILE A 11 17.93 -13.20 5.43
N GLY A 12 17.91 -11.88 5.61
CA GLY A 12 17.60 -11.24 6.88
C GLY A 12 16.20 -11.61 7.39
N VAL A 13 15.18 -11.50 6.55
CA VAL A 13 13.79 -11.85 6.90
C VAL A 13 13.67 -13.33 7.25
N VAL A 14 14.26 -14.22 6.44
CA VAL A 14 14.23 -15.67 6.67
C VAL A 14 14.93 -16.02 7.98
N LEU A 15 16.15 -15.50 8.21
CA LEU A 15 16.92 -15.78 9.41
C LEU A 15 16.25 -15.24 10.67
N ILE A 16 15.75 -14.00 10.65
CA ILE A 16 15.05 -13.42 11.80
C ILE A 16 13.79 -14.23 12.10
N SER A 17 13.00 -14.57 11.07
CA SER A 17 11.80 -15.39 11.23
C SER A 17 12.13 -16.78 11.79
N ALA A 18 13.18 -17.43 11.28
CA ALA A 18 13.65 -18.74 11.75
C ALA A 18 14.12 -18.68 13.21
N LEU A 19 14.92 -17.69 13.60
CA LEU A 19 15.39 -17.51 14.97
C LEU A 19 14.24 -17.21 15.94
N LEU A 20 13.33 -16.30 15.58
CA LEU A 20 12.18 -15.97 16.42
C LEU A 20 11.27 -17.19 16.62
N ALA A 21 11.02 -17.97 15.57
CA ALA A 21 10.24 -19.20 15.68
C ALA A 21 10.99 -20.31 16.42
N ALA A 22 12.32 -20.37 16.33
CA ALA A 22 13.13 -21.31 17.13
C ALA A 22 13.08 -20.98 18.62
N VAL A 23 13.04 -19.70 18.99
CA VAL A 23 12.89 -19.26 20.40
C VAL A 23 11.48 -19.56 20.92
N ARG A 24 10.45 -19.35 20.08
CA ARG A 24 9.05 -19.58 20.44
C ARG A 24 8.64 -21.06 20.43
N GLY A 25 9.23 -21.86 19.54
CA GLY A 25 8.87 -23.26 19.32
C GLY A 25 7.77 -23.45 18.26
N LEU A 26 7.81 -24.57 17.53
CA LEU A 26 6.82 -24.91 16.50
C LEU A 26 5.40 -24.95 17.08
N THR A 27 5.23 -25.61 18.22
CA THR A 27 3.93 -25.84 18.84
C THR A 27 3.17 -24.53 19.07
N ARG A 28 3.85 -23.50 19.58
CA ARG A 28 3.26 -22.17 19.77
C ARG A 28 2.84 -21.52 18.46
N GLU A 29 3.67 -21.62 17.43
CA GLU A 29 3.38 -21.00 16.13
C GLU A 29 2.21 -21.72 15.42
N VAL A 30 2.15 -23.05 15.47
CA VAL A 30 1.03 -23.82 14.90
C VAL A 30 -0.27 -23.55 15.68
N LEU A 31 -0.22 -23.53 17.01
CA LEU A 31 -1.38 -23.21 17.84
C LEU A 31 -1.86 -21.78 17.63
N ALA A 32 -0.96 -20.83 17.39
CA ALA A 32 -1.33 -19.47 17.03
C ALA A 32 -2.04 -19.42 15.67
N ILE A 33 -1.55 -20.12 14.65
CA ILE A 33 -2.25 -20.18 13.35
C ILE A 33 -3.62 -20.85 13.50
N ALA A 34 -3.69 -21.93 14.30
CA ALA A 34 -4.94 -22.61 14.59
C ALA A 34 -5.94 -21.71 15.32
N SER A 35 -5.49 -20.85 16.24
CA SER A 35 -6.39 -19.91 16.93
C SER A 35 -6.95 -18.84 15.98
N TRP A 36 -6.12 -18.31 15.09
CA TRP A 36 -6.56 -17.41 14.01
C TRP A 36 -7.57 -18.08 13.08
N ALA A 37 -7.29 -19.30 12.63
CA ALA A 37 -8.20 -20.07 11.76
C ALA A 37 -9.53 -20.36 12.47
N THR A 38 -9.48 -20.82 13.72
CA THR A 38 -10.68 -21.09 14.52
C THR A 38 -11.52 -19.82 14.73
N ALA A 39 -10.87 -18.70 15.06
CA ALA A 39 -11.56 -17.42 15.21
C ALA A 39 -12.22 -16.96 13.89
N ALA A 40 -11.57 -17.17 12.75
CA ALA A 40 -12.14 -16.86 11.45
C ALA A 40 -13.36 -17.73 11.12
N VAL A 41 -13.28 -19.03 11.39
CA VAL A 41 -14.41 -19.96 11.20
C VAL A 41 -15.59 -19.59 12.10
N VAL A 42 -15.35 -19.29 13.37
CA VAL A 42 -16.40 -18.87 14.30
C VAL A 42 -17.03 -17.55 13.84
N ALA A 43 -16.22 -16.55 13.47
CA ALA A 43 -16.75 -15.31 12.93
C ALA A 43 -17.60 -15.55 11.67
N TRP A 44 -17.14 -16.40 10.76
CA TRP A 44 -17.88 -16.76 9.54
C TRP A 44 -19.21 -17.45 9.84
N VAL A 45 -19.26 -18.38 10.78
CA VAL A 45 -20.47 -19.15 11.11
C VAL A 45 -21.47 -18.32 11.91
N PHE A 46 -21.01 -17.52 12.87
CA PHE A 46 -21.89 -16.84 13.83
C PHE A 46 -22.26 -15.40 13.43
N HIS A 47 -21.57 -14.77 12.47
CA HIS A 47 -21.92 -13.41 12.06
C HIS A 47 -23.38 -13.23 11.61
N PRO A 48 -24.05 -14.16 10.90
CA PRO A 48 -25.43 -13.93 10.44
C PRO A 48 -26.43 -13.88 11.59
N GLN A 49 -26.12 -14.55 12.70
CA GLN A 49 -26.98 -14.59 13.89
C GLN A 49 -26.87 -13.30 14.71
N LEU A 50 -25.67 -12.69 14.78
CA LEU A 50 -25.43 -11.46 15.52
C LEU A 50 -25.67 -10.19 14.70
N LEU A 51 -25.69 -10.29 13.36
CA LEU A 51 -25.89 -9.16 12.47
C LEU A 51 -27.19 -8.37 12.73
N PRO A 52 -28.36 -9.00 12.95
CA PRO A 52 -29.61 -8.28 13.22
C PRO A 52 -29.54 -7.44 14.50
N LEU A 53 -28.81 -7.90 15.52
CA LEU A 53 -28.63 -7.18 16.78
C LEU A 53 -27.78 -5.91 16.60
N ALA A 54 -26.74 -6.01 15.76
CA ALA A 54 -25.91 -4.85 15.44
C ALA A 54 -26.64 -3.83 14.56
N GLN A 55 -27.49 -4.29 13.64
CA GLN A 55 -28.30 -3.42 12.77
C GLN A 55 -29.34 -2.58 13.53
N GLN A 56 -29.73 -2.99 14.74
CA GLN A 56 -30.58 -2.17 15.61
C GLN A 56 -29.88 -0.89 16.09
N HIS A 57 -28.55 -0.90 16.17
CA HIS A 57 -27.74 0.20 16.71
C HIS A 57 -26.90 0.90 15.63
N ILE A 58 -26.60 0.21 14.53
CA ILE A 58 -25.76 0.70 13.43
C ILE A 58 -26.60 0.74 12.14
N PRO A 59 -26.97 1.93 11.64
CA PRO A 59 -27.79 2.06 10.43
C PRO A 59 -27.10 1.57 9.15
N ASN A 60 -25.77 1.68 9.08
CA ASN A 60 -25.01 1.28 7.90
C ASN A 60 -24.72 -0.22 7.93
N GLN A 61 -25.30 -0.96 6.97
CA GLN A 61 -25.19 -2.41 6.87
C GLN A 61 -23.74 -2.91 6.77
N THR A 62 -22.89 -2.21 6.01
CA THR A 62 -21.48 -2.59 5.85
C THR A 62 -20.72 -2.40 7.16
N ILE A 63 -20.95 -1.29 7.87
CA ILE A 63 -20.31 -1.02 9.15
C ILE A 63 -20.78 -2.04 10.20
N ALA A 64 -22.08 -2.34 10.23
CA ALA A 64 -22.64 -3.34 11.14
C ALA A 64 -22.05 -4.73 10.90
N LEU A 65 -21.92 -5.14 9.63
CA LEU A 65 -21.30 -6.41 9.24
C LEU A 65 -19.84 -6.49 9.70
N VAL A 66 -19.04 -5.48 9.36
CA VAL A 66 -17.63 -5.42 9.75
C VAL A 66 -17.48 -5.42 11.27
N ALA A 67 -18.31 -4.67 11.99
CA ALA A 67 -18.29 -4.61 13.45
C ALA A 67 -18.60 -5.97 14.08
N VAL A 68 -19.60 -6.70 13.58
CA VAL A 68 -19.97 -8.03 14.10
C VAL A 68 -18.87 -9.05 13.82
N ILE A 69 -18.36 -9.10 12.59
CA ILE A 69 -17.27 -10.00 12.23
C ILE A 69 -16.03 -9.70 13.09
N ALA A 70 -15.65 -8.43 13.22
CA ALA A 70 -14.50 -8.03 14.02
C ALA A 70 -14.69 -8.36 15.51
N ALA A 71 -15.86 -8.09 16.08
CA ALA A 71 -16.15 -8.40 17.47
C ALA A 71 -16.09 -9.91 17.73
N LEU A 72 -16.76 -10.72 16.91
CA LEU A 72 -16.73 -12.19 17.02
C LEU A 72 -15.30 -12.72 16.86
N PHE A 73 -14.58 -12.23 15.86
CA PHE A 73 -13.21 -12.64 15.59
C PHE A 73 -12.29 -12.34 16.78
N LEU A 74 -12.28 -11.11 17.28
CA LEU A 74 -11.41 -10.69 18.38
C LEU A 74 -11.75 -11.42 19.69
N VAL A 75 -13.03 -11.50 20.06
CA VAL A 75 -13.45 -12.19 21.28
C VAL A 75 -13.05 -13.67 21.22
N THR A 76 -13.35 -14.34 20.10
CA THR A 76 -12.99 -15.75 19.92
C THR A 76 -11.49 -15.95 19.93
N LEU A 77 -10.75 -15.09 19.22
CA LEU A 77 -9.29 -15.16 19.15
C LEU A 77 -8.67 -15.03 20.54
N ILE A 78 -9.14 -14.11 21.37
CA ILE A 78 -8.65 -13.94 22.74
C ILE A 78 -8.90 -15.21 23.57
N ILE A 79 -10.12 -15.75 23.54
CA ILE A 79 -10.49 -16.95 24.30
C ILE A 79 -9.65 -18.15 23.86
N VAL A 80 -9.62 -18.43 22.55
CA VAL A 80 -8.88 -19.57 22.00
C VAL A 80 -7.38 -19.40 22.24
N SER A 81 -6.82 -18.21 22.00
CA SER A 81 -5.40 -17.94 22.20
C SER A 81 -4.98 -18.11 23.67
N LEU A 82 -5.84 -17.77 24.62
CA LEU A 82 -5.56 -17.97 26.04
C LEU A 82 -5.49 -19.47 26.38
N VAL A 83 -6.42 -20.26 25.87
CA VAL A 83 -6.44 -21.72 26.06
C VAL A 83 -5.20 -22.36 25.41
N THR A 84 -4.90 -22.01 24.16
CA THR A 84 -3.78 -22.60 23.43
C THR A 84 -2.42 -22.18 24.00
N ALA A 85 -2.30 -20.99 24.58
CA ALA A 85 -1.09 -20.56 25.27
C ALA A 85 -0.76 -21.49 26.44
N ARG A 86 -1.76 -21.84 27.26
CA ARG A 86 -1.60 -22.78 28.39
C ARG A 86 -1.19 -24.18 27.94
N ILE A 87 -1.80 -24.67 26.85
CA ILE A 87 -1.44 -25.98 26.27
C ILE A 87 0.00 -25.96 25.77
N SER A 88 0.42 -24.86 25.12
CA SER A 88 1.79 -24.72 24.62
C SER A 88 2.81 -24.76 25.75
N ASP A 89 2.53 -24.08 26.86
CA ASP A 89 3.44 -24.07 28.02
C ASP A 89 3.72 -25.49 28.53
N PHE A 90 2.68 -26.34 28.57
CA PHE A 90 2.81 -27.74 29.00
C PHE A 90 3.67 -28.60 28.05
N VAL A 91 3.53 -28.41 26.74
CA VAL A 91 4.30 -29.17 25.74
C VAL A 91 5.78 -28.76 25.74
N LEU A 92 6.04 -27.46 25.89
CA LEU A 92 7.40 -26.92 25.85
C LEU A 92 8.23 -27.27 27.09
N ASP A 93 7.60 -27.52 28.24
CA ASP A 93 8.27 -27.89 29.49
C ASP A 93 8.72 -29.38 29.53
N SER A 94 8.29 -30.16 28.52
CA SER A 94 8.72 -31.55 28.37
C SER A 94 10.08 -31.67 27.67
N ARG A 95 10.70 -32.86 27.71
CA ARG A 95 11.95 -33.19 26.97
C ARG A 95 11.86 -32.95 25.46
N ILE A 96 10.64 -32.83 24.94
CA ILE A 96 10.31 -32.55 23.53
C ILE A 96 10.66 -31.10 23.15
N GLY A 97 10.84 -30.19 24.11
CA GLY A 97 11.11 -28.78 23.86
C GLY A 97 12.32 -28.51 22.94
N ALA A 98 13.38 -29.32 23.01
CA ALA A 98 14.52 -29.17 22.10
C ALA A 98 14.14 -29.46 20.64
N LEU A 99 13.38 -30.54 20.39
CA LEU A 99 12.88 -30.88 19.06
C LEU A 99 11.91 -29.81 18.54
N ASP A 100 11.01 -29.32 19.40
CA ASP A 100 10.04 -28.27 19.07
C ASP A 100 10.71 -26.97 18.60
N ARG A 101 11.86 -26.61 19.20
CA ARG A 101 12.66 -25.44 18.78
C ARG A 101 13.32 -25.66 17.42
N THR A 102 13.85 -26.86 17.14
CA THR A 102 14.46 -27.16 15.82
C THR A 102 13.42 -27.16 14.69
N LEU A 103 12.25 -27.74 14.94
CA LEU A 103 11.13 -27.67 14.00
C LEU A 103 10.60 -26.24 13.87
N GLY A 104 10.61 -25.48 14.96
CA GLY A 104 10.30 -24.04 14.97
C GLY A 104 11.23 -23.26 14.05
N PHE A 105 12.53 -23.56 14.03
CA PHE A 105 13.49 -22.94 13.10
C PHE A 105 13.12 -23.21 11.64
N VAL A 106 12.85 -24.47 11.27
CA VAL A 106 12.50 -24.84 9.89
C VAL A 106 11.17 -24.20 9.47
N PHE A 107 10.18 -24.24 10.35
CA PHE A 107 8.90 -23.58 10.13
C PHE A 107 9.03 -22.07 9.98
N GLY A 108 9.83 -21.44 10.85
CA GLY A 108 10.12 -20.01 10.79
C GLY A 108 10.87 -19.61 9.53
N ALA A 109 11.78 -20.45 9.03
CA ALA A 109 12.45 -20.23 7.75
C ALA A 109 11.47 -20.27 6.58
N ALA A 110 10.58 -21.27 6.55
CA ALA A 110 9.52 -21.38 5.55
C ALA A 110 8.56 -20.16 5.60
N ARG A 111 8.15 -19.74 6.80
CA ARG A 111 7.34 -18.54 7.01
C ARG A 111 8.07 -17.28 6.54
N GLY A 112 9.35 -17.13 6.88
CA GLY A 112 10.15 -15.98 6.48
C GLY A 112 10.30 -15.90 4.96
N LEU A 113 10.48 -17.04 4.30
CA LEU A 113 10.49 -17.12 2.84
C LEU A 113 9.13 -16.71 2.27
N LEU A 114 8.03 -17.22 2.83
CA LEU A 114 6.68 -16.86 2.41
C LEU A 114 6.41 -15.36 2.57
N LEU A 115 6.85 -14.74 3.66
CA LEU A 115 6.76 -13.29 3.86
C LEU A 115 7.59 -12.52 2.83
N ALA A 116 8.80 -13.00 2.49
CA ALA A 116 9.63 -12.41 1.45
C ALA A 116 8.99 -12.51 0.06
N VAL A 117 8.36 -13.64 -0.26
CA VAL A 117 7.60 -13.84 -1.52
C VAL A 117 6.43 -12.86 -1.60
N ILE A 118 5.61 -12.77 -0.54
CA ILE A 118 4.47 -11.84 -0.51
C ILE A 118 4.96 -10.40 -0.68
N GLY A 119 6.02 -10.02 0.04
CA GLY A 119 6.63 -8.69 -0.08
C GLY A 119 7.15 -8.40 -1.48
N TYR A 120 7.78 -9.39 -2.13
CA TYR A 120 8.28 -9.27 -3.50
C TYR A 120 7.15 -9.14 -4.52
N VAL A 121 6.10 -9.96 -4.43
CA VAL A 121 4.91 -9.88 -5.30
C VAL A 121 4.23 -8.51 -5.14
N PHE A 122 4.11 -8.02 -3.91
CA PHE A 122 3.55 -6.68 -3.66
C PHE A 122 4.44 -5.57 -4.22
N PHE A 123 5.76 -5.67 -4.07
CA PHE A 123 6.71 -4.70 -4.62
C PHE A 123 6.68 -4.65 -6.14
N THR A 124 6.69 -5.81 -6.80
CA THR A 124 6.61 -5.92 -8.27
C THR A 124 5.27 -5.46 -8.81
N ALA A 125 4.17 -5.74 -8.11
CA ALA A 125 2.86 -5.18 -8.42
C ALA A 125 2.87 -3.63 -8.38
N LEU A 126 3.51 -3.02 -7.38
CA LEU A 126 3.53 -1.57 -7.21
C LEU A 126 4.43 -0.84 -8.21
N MET A 127 5.60 -1.41 -8.54
CA MET A 127 6.57 -0.81 -9.46
C MET A 127 6.32 -1.18 -10.94
N GLY A 128 5.66 -2.31 -11.19
CA GLY A 128 5.50 -2.91 -12.51
C GLY A 128 6.79 -3.62 -12.99
N ASP A 129 6.63 -4.79 -13.60
CA ASP A 129 7.76 -5.69 -13.97
C ASP A 129 8.84 -5.03 -14.85
N LYS A 130 8.48 -4.00 -15.63
CA LYS A 130 9.40 -3.34 -16.56
C LYS A 130 10.36 -2.38 -15.85
N ASN A 131 9.98 -1.84 -14.70
CA ASN A 131 10.72 -0.79 -13.98
C ASN A 131 11.52 -1.31 -12.78
N LEU A 132 11.78 -2.63 -12.69
CA LEU A 132 12.54 -3.14 -11.55
C LEU A 132 13.96 -2.51 -11.51
N PRO A 133 14.43 -2.05 -10.35
CA PRO A 133 15.79 -1.55 -10.17
C PRO A 133 16.82 -2.68 -10.28
N THR A 134 18.07 -2.35 -10.59
CA THR A 134 19.16 -3.32 -10.81
C THR A 134 19.40 -4.23 -9.59
N TRP A 135 19.31 -3.68 -8.38
CA TRP A 135 19.44 -4.46 -7.13
C TRP A 135 18.36 -5.54 -6.95
N ALA A 136 17.22 -5.43 -7.64
CA ALA A 136 16.15 -6.44 -7.64
C ALA A 136 16.21 -7.35 -8.87
N LYS A 137 16.60 -6.80 -10.04
CA LYS A 137 16.71 -7.54 -11.30
C LYS A 137 17.78 -8.63 -11.25
N ASP A 138 18.93 -8.31 -10.65
CA ASP A 138 20.12 -9.17 -10.63
C ASP A 138 20.20 -10.07 -9.37
N ALA A 139 19.17 -10.05 -8.52
CA ALA A 139 19.13 -10.79 -7.28
C ALA A 139 19.05 -12.31 -7.51
N LYS A 140 19.79 -13.09 -6.72
CA LYS A 140 19.75 -14.56 -6.76
C LYS A 140 18.46 -15.13 -6.18
N ALA A 141 17.86 -14.43 -5.22
CA ALA A 141 16.58 -14.81 -4.63
C ALA A 141 15.41 -14.66 -5.62
N LYS A 142 15.54 -13.80 -6.64
CA LYS A 142 14.49 -13.48 -7.61
C LYS A 142 13.79 -14.72 -8.22
N PRO A 143 14.48 -15.70 -8.83
CA PRO A 143 13.82 -16.87 -9.42
C PRO A 143 12.98 -17.66 -8.41
N ILE A 144 13.51 -17.87 -7.19
CA ILE A 144 12.79 -18.58 -6.12
C ILE A 144 11.53 -17.79 -5.71
N LEU A 145 11.65 -16.47 -5.60
CA LEU A 145 10.53 -15.60 -5.23
C LEU A 145 9.44 -15.56 -6.32
N GLU A 146 9.83 -15.47 -7.60
CA GLU A 146 8.90 -15.48 -8.72
C GLU A 146 8.20 -16.84 -8.88
N GLU A 147 8.95 -17.94 -8.82
CA GLU A 147 8.39 -19.29 -8.98
C GLU A 147 7.43 -19.63 -7.83
N THR A 148 7.85 -19.36 -6.59
CA THR A 148 7.00 -19.57 -5.40
C THR A 148 5.79 -18.65 -5.45
N GLY A 149 5.97 -17.37 -5.83
CA GLY A 149 4.87 -16.42 -5.97
C GLY A 149 3.85 -16.84 -7.01
N ARG A 150 4.30 -17.31 -8.19
CA ARG A 150 3.41 -17.85 -9.23
C ARG A 150 2.67 -19.09 -8.74
N SER A 151 3.36 -20.02 -8.08
CA SER A 151 2.72 -21.20 -7.50
C SER A 151 1.61 -20.83 -6.51
N LEU A 152 1.87 -19.88 -5.60
CA LEU A 152 0.86 -19.37 -4.66
C LEU A 152 -0.33 -18.70 -5.37
N LEU A 153 -0.07 -17.93 -6.43
CA LEU A 153 -1.13 -17.31 -7.24
C LEU A 153 -1.99 -18.35 -7.98
N THR A 154 -1.42 -19.47 -8.40
CA THR A 154 -2.20 -20.55 -9.05
C THR A 154 -3.07 -21.35 -8.09
N MET A 155 -2.72 -21.38 -6.80
CA MET A 155 -3.53 -22.03 -5.76
C MET A 155 -4.72 -21.16 -5.33
N LEU A 156 -4.70 -19.86 -5.62
CA LEU A 156 -5.83 -18.97 -5.37
C LEU A 156 -6.94 -19.23 -6.41
N PRO A 157 -8.23 -19.27 -6.00
CA PRO A 157 -9.37 -19.38 -6.91
C PRO A 157 -9.38 -18.28 -7.99
N GLN A 158 -9.81 -18.62 -9.21
CA GLN A 158 -9.67 -17.74 -10.39
C GLN A 158 -10.40 -16.39 -10.26
N ASP A 159 -11.48 -16.33 -9.47
CA ASP A 159 -12.24 -15.09 -9.24
C ASP A 159 -11.42 -14.04 -8.49
N ILE A 160 -10.62 -14.47 -7.50
CA ILE A 160 -9.73 -13.57 -6.73
C ILE A 160 -8.58 -13.11 -7.62
N ASN A 161 -8.03 -14.01 -8.44
CA ASN A 161 -6.88 -13.72 -9.27
C ASN A 161 -7.16 -12.58 -10.23
N SER A 162 -8.26 -12.58 -10.97
CA SER A 162 -8.48 -11.55 -11.98
C SER A 162 -8.74 -10.16 -11.39
N ASP A 163 -9.50 -10.04 -10.29
CA ASP A 163 -9.83 -8.74 -9.68
C ASP A 163 -8.71 -8.18 -8.81
N PHE A 164 -8.03 -9.04 -8.04
CA PHE A 164 -6.87 -8.65 -7.24
C PHE A 164 -5.70 -8.26 -8.12
N VAL A 165 -5.40 -9.08 -9.13
CA VAL A 165 -4.33 -8.80 -10.10
C VAL A 165 -4.68 -7.56 -10.92
N LYS A 166 -5.94 -7.33 -11.35
CA LYS A 166 -6.31 -6.07 -12.02
C LYS A 166 -6.19 -4.84 -11.12
N LYS A 167 -6.46 -4.94 -9.81
CA LYS A 167 -6.29 -3.82 -8.86
C LYS A 167 -4.82 -3.55 -8.54
N LEU A 168 -3.99 -4.58 -8.48
CA LEU A 168 -2.55 -4.48 -8.26
C LEU A 168 -1.78 -4.07 -9.52
N LEU A 169 -2.14 -4.63 -10.68
CA LEU A 169 -1.58 -4.36 -12.02
C LEU A 169 -2.24 -3.17 -12.72
N LYS A 170 -3.17 -2.47 -12.07
CA LYS A 170 -3.42 -1.08 -12.45
C LYS A 170 -2.27 -0.29 -11.82
N PRO A 171 -1.17 -0.02 -12.55
CA PRO A 171 -0.35 1.10 -12.15
C PRO A 171 -1.30 2.28 -11.99
N LYS A 172 -0.97 3.21 -11.09
CA LYS A 172 -1.36 4.60 -11.31
C LYS A 172 -0.68 5.03 -12.62
N THR A 173 -1.19 4.54 -13.75
CA THR A 173 -1.07 5.21 -15.03
C THR A 173 -1.63 6.58 -14.75
N GLY A 174 -0.80 7.60 -14.92
CA GLY A 174 -1.27 8.97 -14.88
C GLY A 174 -2.46 9.12 -15.83
N GLU A 175 -3.63 9.26 -15.25
CA GLU A 175 -4.67 10.19 -15.66
C GLU A 175 -4.65 11.23 -14.54
N GLU A 176 -4.36 12.51 -14.75
CA GLU A 176 -4.18 13.34 -15.92
C GLU A 176 -3.18 14.43 -15.47
N PRO A 177 -2.64 15.30 -16.35
CA PRO A 177 -1.94 16.49 -15.88
C PRO A 177 -2.81 17.17 -14.83
N ALA A 178 -2.18 17.71 -13.79
CA ALA A 178 -2.82 18.77 -13.02
C ALA A 178 -3.19 19.88 -14.02
N GLU A 179 -4.42 19.83 -14.54
CA GLU A 179 -5.14 21.01 -14.94
C GLU A 179 -5.12 21.86 -13.68
N ALA A 180 -4.30 22.92 -13.76
CA ALA A 180 -4.12 23.89 -12.70
C ALA A 180 -5.50 24.25 -12.14
N PRO A 181 -5.66 24.40 -10.81
CA PRO A 181 -6.96 24.71 -10.22
C PRO A 181 -7.57 25.92 -10.93
N ALA A 182 -8.58 25.66 -11.76
CA ALA A 182 -9.56 26.66 -12.13
C ALA A 182 -10.19 27.11 -10.81
N GLU A 183 -9.94 28.37 -10.52
CA GLU A 183 -10.42 29.14 -9.39
C GLU A 183 -11.89 28.85 -9.09
N GLU A 184 -12.18 28.65 -7.81
CA GLU A 184 -13.45 28.31 -7.20
C GLU A 184 -14.66 29.14 -7.73
N PRO A 185 -15.87 28.56 -7.89
CA PRO A 185 -17.05 29.28 -8.36
C PRO A 185 -17.45 30.41 -7.41
N ARG A 186 -17.20 31.66 -7.83
CA ARG A 186 -17.74 32.85 -7.18
C ARG A 186 -19.27 32.87 -7.38
N PRO A 187 -20.09 33.17 -6.34
CA PRO A 187 -21.55 33.22 -6.47
C PRO A 187 -21.98 34.26 -7.53
N PRO A 188 -23.15 34.09 -8.18
CA PRO A 188 -23.61 35.03 -9.19
C PRO A 188 -23.92 36.39 -8.54
N ALA A 189 -23.05 37.37 -8.78
CA ALA A 189 -23.38 38.77 -8.55
C ALA A 189 -24.21 39.25 -9.76
N SER A 190 -25.47 39.55 -9.50
CA SER A 190 -26.44 40.09 -10.46
C SER A 190 -25.90 41.32 -11.21
N PRO A 191 -26.20 41.48 -12.52
CA PRO A 191 -25.77 42.64 -13.27
C PRO A 191 -26.63 43.85 -12.87
N THR A 192 -26.06 44.77 -12.10
CA THR A 192 -26.59 46.13 -11.99
C THR A 192 -26.02 46.96 -13.14
N THR A 193 -26.91 47.30 -14.06
CA THR A 193 -26.73 48.21 -15.19
C THR A 193 -26.21 49.57 -14.73
N ASP A 194 -25.04 50.01 -15.20
CA ASP A 194 -24.64 51.42 -15.18
C ASP A 194 -24.14 51.87 -16.57
N PRO A 195 -24.91 52.66 -17.34
CA PRO A 195 -24.72 52.91 -18.77
C PRO A 195 -23.83 54.13 -19.09
N GLN A 196 -22.69 54.32 -18.40
CA GLN A 196 -21.87 55.55 -18.54
C GLN A 196 -20.35 55.34 -18.75
N ARG A 197 -19.89 54.19 -19.24
CA ARG A 197 -18.46 54.02 -19.60
C ARG A 197 -18.24 53.55 -21.04
N ARG A 198 -18.95 54.17 -21.98
CA ARG A 198 -18.70 54.04 -23.41
C ARG A 198 -18.55 55.43 -24.02
N THR A 199 -17.47 56.14 -23.68
CA THR A 199 -16.83 57.20 -24.49
C THR A 199 -15.73 57.84 -23.65
N GLU A 200 -14.53 57.24 -23.62
CA GLU A 200 -13.33 57.99 -23.24
C GLU A 200 -12.24 57.66 -24.25
N VAL A 201 -12.06 58.57 -25.20
CA VAL A 201 -11.02 58.50 -26.23
C VAL A 201 -9.70 58.93 -25.56
N PRO A 202 -8.60 58.15 -25.66
CA PRO A 202 -7.36 58.44 -24.94
C PRO A 202 -6.82 59.85 -25.22
N ASN A 203 -6.50 60.59 -24.15
CA ASN A 203 -6.06 61.98 -24.15
C ASN A 203 -4.61 62.13 -24.68
N ALA A 204 -4.29 63.28 -25.27
CA ALA A 204 -2.96 63.67 -25.73
C ALA A 204 -1.85 63.51 -24.67
N ASN A 205 -2.16 63.68 -23.38
CA ASN A 205 -1.19 63.50 -22.29
C ASN A 205 -0.74 62.03 -22.13
N ASP A 206 -1.65 61.07 -22.33
CA ASP A 206 -1.33 59.63 -22.25
C ASP A 206 -0.43 59.22 -23.41
N ARG A 207 -0.61 59.84 -24.58
CA ARG A 207 0.25 59.62 -25.75
C ARG A 207 1.66 60.16 -25.54
N GLN A 208 1.81 61.29 -24.86
CA GLN A 208 3.13 61.84 -24.53
C GLN A 208 3.88 60.98 -23.51
N ALA A 209 3.17 60.36 -22.56
CA ALA A 209 3.77 59.41 -21.62
C ALA A 209 4.37 58.20 -22.35
N LEU A 210 3.64 57.65 -23.33
CA LEU A 210 4.11 56.52 -24.14
C LEU A 210 5.31 56.88 -25.03
N GLN A 211 5.34 58.09 -25.60
CA GLN A 211 6.46 58.54 -26.43
C GLN A 211 7.77 58.70 -25.63
N ARG A 212 7.69 59.20 -24.39
CA ARG A 212 8.88 59.30 -23.50
C ARG A 212 9.48 57.94 -23.16
N THR A 213 8.64 56.91 -23.00
CA THR A 213 9.12 55.55 -22.74
C THR A 213 9.82 54.93 -23.96
N ILE A 214 9.37 55.27 -25.17
CA ILE A 214 9.97 54.78 -26.41
C ILE A 214 11.32 55.47 -26.70
N GLU A 215 11.43 56.77 -26.42
CA GLU A 215 12.66 57.53 -26.67
C GLU A 215 13.78 57.22 -25.67
N GLY A 216 13.43 56.87 -24.42
CA GLY A 216 14.38 56.47 -23.38
C GLY A 216 15.08 55.11 -23.60
N THR A 217 14.68 54.33 -24.60
CA THR A 217 15.18 52.96 -24.83
C THR A 217 15.97 52.81 -26.14
N ARG A 218 16.47 53.91 -26.75
CA ARG A 218 17.24 53.84 -28.00
C ARG A 218 18.78 53.90 -27.74
N PRO A 219 19.51 52.78 -27.83
CA PRO A 219 20.97 52.77 -27.68
C PRO A 219 21.68 53.37 -28.91
N ALA A 220 22.66 54.24 -28.65
CA ALA A 220 23.54 54.83 -29.66
C ALA A 220 24.48 53.76 -30.24
N THR A 221 24.53 53.68 -31.57
CA THR A 221 25.47 52.83 -32.33
C THR A 221 26.69 53.66 -32.75
N PRO A 222 27.92 53.33 -32.33
CA PRO A 222 29.12 53.81 -33.00
C PRO A 222 29.64 52.79 -34.02
N ALA A 223 29.58 53.22 -35.26
CA ALA A 223 30.57 53.11 -36.34
C ALA A 223 31.44 51.84 -36.48
N GLN A 224 31.31 51.27 -37.69
CA GLN A 224 32.26 50.37 -38.34
C GLN A 224 33.64 51.00 -38.49
N THR A 225 34.69 50.18 -38.36
CA THR A 225 35.90 50.31 -39.18
C THR A 225 36.33 48.93 -39.66
N ARG A 226 36.37 48.78 -40.98
CA ARG A 226 36.84 47.61 -41.74
C ARG A 226 38.41 47.66 -41.83
N PRO A 227 39.05 46.61 -42.39
CA PRO A 227 40.30 46.01 -41.90
C PRO A 227 41.53 46.93 -41.83
#